data_AF-A0A381Y395-F1
#
_entry.id   AF-A0A381Y395-F1
#
_cell.length_a   1.000
_cell.length_b   1.000
_cell.length_c   1.000
_cell.angle_alpha   90.00
_cell.angle_beta   90.00
_cell.angle_gamma   90.00
#
_symmetry.space_group_name_H-M   'P 1'
#
loop_
_entity.id
_entity.type
_entity.pdbx_description
1 polymer ?
#
loop_
_entity_poly.entity_id
_entity_poly.type
_entity_poly.pdbx_seq_one_letter_code
_entity_poly.pdbx_strand_id
1 'polypeptide(L)'
;MGNKQKLFSLFWGSGIVEEEAQIQCEYHLPTIQLLKFTAGKARGSYEIRFCHYNQEGRFQRSPLILDAEDVPRLKLALEQTPKLKKFLDRLVN
;
A
#
# COMPACT_ATOMS: atom_id res chain seq x y z
N MET A 1 4.22 -2.44 -21.60
CA MET A 1 4.42 -1.06 -21.10
C MET A 1 5.14 -1.17 -19.77
N GLY A 2 6.38 -0.69 -19.67
CA GLY A 2 7.20 -0.85 -18.46
C GLY A 2 6.49 -0.29 -17.24
N ASN A 3 6.43 -1.06 -16.15
CA ASN A 3 5.75 -0.67 -14.92
C ASN A 3 6.40 0.62 -14.41
N LYS A 4 5.71 1.76 -14.59
CA LYS A 4 6.24 3.06 -14.13
C LYS A 4 6.28 3.01 -12.61
N GLN A 5 7.47 3.17 -12.06
CA GLN A 5 7.70 3.15 -10.62
C GLN A 5 6.84 4.23 -9.94
N LYS A 6 5.97 3.80 -9.02
CA LYS A 6 5.14 4.72 -8.22
C LYS A 6 6.02 5.37 -7.15
N LEU A 7 5.95 6.70 -7.06
CA LEU A 7 6.69 7.49 -6.08
C LEU A 7 5.76 7.98 -4.97
N PHE A 8 6.32 8.21 -3.79
CA PHE A 8 5.63 8.90 -2.70
C PHE A 8 6.52 9.99 -2.11
N SER A 9 5.88 10.97 -1.47
CA SER A 9 6.55 12.03 -0.72
C SER A 9 5.77 12.32 0.57
N LEU A 10 6.48 12.31 1.70
CA LEU A 10 5.98 12.62 3.04
C LEU A 10 6.91 13.67 3.67
N PHE A 11 6.44 14.35 4.73
CA PHE A 11 7.22 15.44 5.32
C PHE A 11 8.57 14.98 5.91
N TRP A 12 8.72 13.69 6.23
CA TRP A 12 9.94 13.11 6.80
C TRP A 12 10.81 12.35 5.79
N GLY A 13 10.37 12.23 4.53
CA GLY A 13 11.13 11.57 3.48
C GLY A 13 10.30 11.20 2.26
N SER A 14 10.98 10.71 1.24
CA SER A 14 10.38 10.30 -0.03
C SER A 14 11.01 9.02 -0.54
N GLY A 15 10.35 8.40 -1.51
CA GLY A 15 10.83 7.15 -2.06
C GLY A 15 9.86 6.51 -3.04
N ILE A 16 9.91 5.18 -3.07
CA ILE A 16 9.18 4.36 -4.03
C ILE A 16 8.15 3.50 -3.31
N VAL A 17 7.00 3.31 -3.93
CA VAL A 17 6.11 2.20 -3.57
C VAL A 17 6.73 0.95 -4.20
N GLU A 18 7.35 0.11 -3.37
CA GLU A 18 8.10 -1.06 -3.84
C GLU A 18 7.15 -2.22 -4.17
N GLU A 19 6.12 -2.43 -3.35
CA GLU A 19 5.04 -3.38 -3.59
C GLU A 19 3.70 -2.75 -3.19
N GLU A 20 2.62 -3.18 -3.84
CA GLU A 20 1.27 -2.68 -3.59
C GLU A 20 0.26 -3.80 -3.84
N ALA A 21 -0.62 -4.03 -2.88
CA ALA A 21 -1.80 -4.86 -3.04
C ALA A 21 -3.03 -3.96 -3.06
N GLN A 22 -3.89 -4.15 -4.07
CA GLN A 22 -5.09 -3.36 -4.27
C GLN A 22 -6.25 -4.27 -4.68
N ILE A 23 -7.45 -3.98 -4.18
CA ILE A 23 -8.70 -4.59 -4.65
C ILE A 23 -9.68 -3.50 -5.10
N GLN A 24 -10.65 -3.90 -5.91
CA GLN A 24 -11.75 -3.05 -6.34
C GLN A 24 -12.99 -3.36 -5.49
N CYS A 25 -13.54 -2.34 -4.83
CA CYS A 25 -14.78 -2.40 -4.07
C CYS A 25 -15.80 -1.39 -4.63
N GLU A 26 -17.00 -1.32 -4.04
CA GLU A 26 -18.08 -0.45 -4.53
C GLU A 26 -17.71 1.04 -4.47
N TYR A 27 -17.15 1.50 -3.35
CA TYR A 27 -16.92 2.93 -3.11
C TYR A 27 -15.47 3.38 -3.29
N HIS A 28 -14.52 2.47 -3.13
CA HIS A 28 -13.10 2.80 -3.16
C HIS A 28 -12.26 1.60 -3.60
N LEU A 29 -10.96 1.84 -3.69
CA LEU A 29 -9.95 0.83 -3.99
C LEU A 29 -9.05 0.68 -2.74
N PRO A 30 -9.37 -0.24 -1.81
CA PRO A 30 -8.52 -0.54 -0.66
C PRO A 30 -7.13 -0.92 -1.12
N THR A 31 -6.10 -0.32 -0.51
CA THR A 31 -4.73 -0.50 -0.94
C THR A 31 -3.78 -0.58 0.25
N ILE A 32 -2.88 -1.56 0.24
CA ILE A 32 -1.74 -1.62 1.16
C ILE A 32 -0.46 -1.49 0.34
N GLN A 33 0.41 -0.57 0.75
CA GLN A 33 1.67 -0.27 0.06
C GLN A 33 2.86 -0.54 0.98
N LEU A 34 3.90 -1.15 0.41
CA LEU A 34 5.23 -1.17 1.01
C LEU A 34 6.03 0.02 0.48
N LEU A 35 6.34 0.95 1.37
CA LEU A 35 7.13 2.14 1.07
C LEU A 35 8.60 1.86 1.33
N LYS A 36 9.47 2.13 0.35
CA LYS A 36 10.92 2.15 0.53
C LYS A 36 11.42 3.58 0.44
N PHE A 37 11.93 4.09 1.55
CA PHE A 37 12.46 5.45 1.62
C PHE A 37 13.85 5.53 0.99
N THR A 38 14.01 6.42 0.01
CA THR A 38 15.29 6.65 -0.68
C THR A 38 15.90 8.01 -0.35
N ALA A 39 15.13 8.92 0.24
CA ALA A 39 15.59 10.24 0.68
C ALA A 39 14.89 10.72 1.98
N GLY A 40 15.47 11.74 2.62
CA GLY A 40 14.98 12.32 3.86
C GLY A 40 15.46 11.60 5.12
N LYS A 41 14.84 11.92 6.27
CA LYS A 41 15.25 11.41 7.60
C LYS A 41 15.05 9.91 7.73
N ALA A 42 14.04 9.36 7.05
CA ALA A 42 13.73 7.94 7.03
C ALA A 42 14.47 7.15 5.94
N ARG A 43 15.44 7.73 5.23
CA ARG A 43 16.17 7.04 4.16
C ARG A 43 16.69 5.66 4.62
N GLY A 44 16.41 4.63 3.82
CA GLY A 44 16.81 3.25 4.10
C GLY A 44 15.78 2.43 4.87
N SER A 45 14.72 3.06 5.39
CA SER A 45 13.62 2.35 6.06
C SER A 45 12.61 1.75 5.08
N TYR A 46 11.84 0.80 5.62
CA TYR A 46 10.58 0.34 5.04
C TYR A 46 9.43 0.74 5.96
N GLU A 47 8.32 1.21 5.38
CA GLU A 47 7.09 1.50 6.11
C GLU A 47 5.89 0.90 5.37
N ILE A 48 4.84 0.53 6.11
CA ILE A 48 3.60 -0.01 5.55
C ILE A 48 2.55 1.09 5.58
N ARG A 49 1.98 1.41 4.40
CA ARG A 49 0.91 2.40 4.29
C ARG A 49 -0.42 1.72 3.96
N PHE A 50 -1.40 1.93 4.82
CA PHE A 50 -2.80 1.59 4.57
C PHE A 50 -3.50 2.82 3.99
N CYS A 51 -4.02 2.71 2.77
CA CYS A 51 -4.66 3.81 2.07
C CYS A 51 -5.75 3.31 1.13
N HIS A 52 -6.42 4.24 0.46
CA HIS A 52 -7.35 3.91 -0.60
C HIS A 52 -7.30 4.96 -1.70
N TYR A 53 -7.74 4.55 -2.87
CA TYR A 53 -8.04 5.45 -3.98
C TYR A 53 -9.56 5.51 -4.15
N ASN A 54 -10.08 6.63 -4.65
CA ASN A 54 -11.45 6.64 -5.13
C ASN A 54 -11.55 5.93 -6.49
N GLN A 55 -12.77 5.75 -6.99
CA GLN A 55 -13.03 5.10 -8.29
C GLN A 55 -12.34 5.79 -9.49
N GLU A 56 -12.01 7.07 -9.35
CA GLU A 56 -11.27 7.85 -10.37
C GLU A 56 -9.74 7.73 -10.21
N GLY A 57 -9.25 6.85 -9.34
CA GLY A 57 -7.82 6.62 -9.11
C GLY A 57 -7.13 7.73 -8.33
N ARG A 58 -7.86 8.61 -7.64
CA ARG A 58 -7.30 9.66 -6.77
C ARG A 58 -7.00 9.12 -5.37
N PHE A 59 -5.77 9.32 -4.92
CA PHE A 59 -5.33 8.96 -3.57
C PHE A 59 -6.12 9.73 -2.51
N GLN A 60 -6.65 9.02 -1.52
CA GLN A 60 -7.41 9.60 -0.42
C GLN A 60 -6.58 9.65 0.87
N ARG A 61 -6.74 10.72 1.64
CA ARG A 61 -6.01 10.94 2.91
C ARG A 61 -6.79 10.51 4.15
N SER A 62 -8.06 10.14 3.99
CA SER A 62 -8.87 9.52 5.04
C SER A 62 -8.32 8.13 5.39
N PRO A 63 -8.64 7.61 6.59
CA PRO A 63 -8.32 6.23 6.94
C PRO A 63 -8.83 5.24 5.90
N LEU A 64 -8.10 4.14 5.73
CA LEU A 64 -8.64 2.98 5.05
C LEU A 64 -9.69 2.34 5.96
N ILE A 65 -10.93 2.27 5.47
CA ILE A 65 -12.01 1.48 6.04
C ILE A 65 -12.21 0.31 5.08
N LEU A 66 -12.27 -0.92 5.60
CA LEU A 66 -12.42 -2.13 4.81
C LEU A 66 -13.57 -2.95 5.38
N ASP A 67 -14.49 -3.35 4.51
CA ASP A 67 -15.57 -4.26 4.89
C ASP A 67 -15.01 -5.65 5.23
N ALA A 68 -15.55 -6.27 6.27
CA ALA A 68 -15.07 -7.57 6.74
C ALA A 68 -15.15 -8.66 5.66
N GLU A 69 -16.15 -8.57 4.78
CA GLU A 69 -16.36 -9.48 3.64
C GLU A 69 -15.24 -9.39 2.59
N ASP A 70 -14.50 -8.28 2.56
CA ASP A 70 -13.44 -8.00 1.59
C ASP A 70 -12.04 -8.36 2.08
N VAL A 71 -11.91 -8.66 3.37
CA VAL A 71 -10.63 -9.09 3.97
C VAL A 71 -10.04 -10.31 3.25
N PRO A 72 -10.80 -11.38 2.89
CA PRO A 72 -10.24 -12.51 2.14
C PRO A 72 -9.74 -12.09 0.75
N ARG A 73 -10.43 -11.17 0.07
CA ARG A 73 -10.01 -10.67 -1.26
C ARG A 73 -8.71 -9.88 -1.16
N LEU A 74 -8.58 -9.02 -0.15
CA LEU A 74 -7.35 -8.27 0.09
C LEU A 74 -6.18 -9.20 0.49
N LYS A 75 -6.46 -10.24 1.28
CA LYS A 75 -5.46 -11.28 1.61
C LYS A 75 -4.95 -11.97 0.35
N LEU A 76 -5.82 -12.33 -0.59
CA LEU A 76 -5.41 -12.93 -1.86
C LEU A 76 -4.56 -11.96 -2.71
N ALA A 77 -4.88 -10.67 -2.72
CA ALA A 77 -4.07 -9.68 -3.41
C ALA A 77 -2.65 -9.56 -2.82
N LEU A 78 -2.50 -9.73 -1.50
CA LEU A 78 -1.20 -9.70 -0.82
C LEU A 78 -0.27 -10.87 -1.19
N GLU A 79 -0.81 -12.00 -1.68
CA GLU A 79 0.03 -13.12 -2.14
C GLU A 79 0.91 -12.74 -3.34
N GLN A 80 0.52 -11.71 -4.10
CA GLN A 80 1.32 -11.16 -5.20
C GLN A 80 2.35 -10.12 -4.75
N THR A 81 2.45 -9.87 -3.44
CA THR A 81 3.36 -8.90 -2.82
C THR A 81 4.18 -9.60 -1.73
N PRO A 82 5.14 -10.48 -2.09
CA PRO A 82 5.78 -11.37 -1.13
C PRO A 82 6.55 -10.61 -0.04
N LYS A 83 7.12 -9.44 -0.34
CA LYS A 83 7.86 -8.66 0.65
C LYS A 83 6.92 -7.93 1.60
N LEU A 84 5.86 -7.29 1.07
CA LEU A 84 4.82 -6.65 1.86
C LEU A 84 4.12 -7.68 2.76
N LYS A 85 3.75 -8.83 2.21
CA LYS A 85 3.15 -9.94 2.96
C LYS A 85 4.05 -10.37 4.12
N LYS A 86 5.36 -10.53 3.89
CA LYS A 86 6.32 -10.87 4.96
C LYS A 86 6.35 -9.83 6.09
N PHE A 87 6.20 -8.54 5.79
CA PHE A 87 6.09 -7.52 6.83
C PHE A 87 4.78 -7.60 7.60
N LEU A 88 3.65 -7.80 6.91
CA LEU A 88 2.34 -7.94 7.54
C LEU A 88 2.22 -9.22 8.38
N ASP A 89 2.81 -10.33 7.92
CA ASP A 89 2.82 -11.59 8.67
C ASP A 89 3.46 -11.40 10.05
N ARG A 90 4.44 -10.50 10.21
CA ARG A 90 5.05 -10.19 11.51
C ARG A 90 4.17 -9.34 12.44
N LEU A 91 3.11 -8.73 11.92
CA LEU A 91 2.20 -7.89 12.68
C LEU A 91 1.03 -8.70 13.25
N VAL A 92 0.54 -9.69 12.51
CA VAL A 92 -0.73 -10.37 12.82
C VAL A 92 -0.64 -11.89 12.95
N ASN A 93 0.51 -12.49 12.63
CA ASN A 93 0.79 -13.93 12.84
C ASN A 93 1.95 -14.12 13.82
#